data_AF-A0A845WHT0-F1
#
_entry.id   AF-A0A845WHT0-F1
#
_cell.length_a   1.000
_cell.length_b   1.000
_cell.length_c   1.000
_cell.angle_alpha   90.00
_cell.angle_beta   90.00
_cell.angle_gamma   90.00
#
_symmetry.space_group_name_H-M   'P 1'
#
loop_
_entity.id
_entity.type
_entity.pdbx_description
1 polymer ?
#
loop_
_entity_poly.entity_id
_entity_poly.type
_entity_poly.pdbx_seq_one_letter_code
_entity_poly.pdbx_strand_id
1 'polypeptide(L)'
;MLPEVLECVRAENDYERVDLLTDLAPHLPPVFLGQALDCAKAIQHPSWRANALWGLEPYLPEVLLPEALNAVGLDNLLKKLNPSLLDFSDWQQLLNCLARLTRPQFLNHLPQLAPLIIELGGVEALRETVVAVEDVRRWWK
;
A
#
# COMPACT_ATOMS: atom_id res chain seq x y z
N MET A 1 10.68 -22.81 -16.02
CA MET A 1 9.79 -21.84 -16.70
C MET A 1 9.37 -20.67 -15.79
N LEU A 2 8.80 -20.90 -14.59
CA LEU A 2 8.37 -19.79 -13.72
C LEU A 2 9.50 -18.88 -13.18
N PRO A 3 10.68 -19.41 -12.78
CA PRO A 3 11.83 -18.57 -12.45
C PRO A 3 12.24 -17.65 -13.61
N GLU A 4 12.29 -18.21 -14.83
CA GLU A 4 12.70 -17.51 -16.04
C GLU A 4 11.69 -16.40 -16.41
N VAL A 5 10.39 -16.62 -16.18
CA VAL A 5 9.36 -15.58 -16.36
C VAL A 5 9.57 -14.42 -15.39
N LEU A 6 9.91 -14.69 -14.12
CA LEU A 6 10.18 -13.62 -13.15
C LEU A 6 11.49 -12.86 -13.44
N GLU A 7 12.48 -13.53 -14.03
CA GLU A 7 13.67 -12.84 -14.56
C GLU A 7 13.32 -11.91 -15.72
N CYS A 8 12.44 -12.32 -16.65
CA CYS A 8 11.94 -11.44 -17.71
C CYS A 8 11.19 -10.24 -17.12
N VAL A 9 10.28 -10.46 -16.16
CA VAL A 9 9.54 -9.40 -15.45
C VAL A 9 10.50 -8.37 -14.83
N ARG A 10 11.62 -8.83 -14.27
CA ARG A 10 12.65 -7.96 -13.69
C ARG A 10 13.43 -7.16 -14.75
N ALA A 11 13.55 -7.65 -15.97
CA ALA A 11 14.24 -6.96 -17.06
C ALA A 11 13.39 -5.89 -17.74
N GLU A 12 12.05 -5.97 -17.62
CA GLU A 12 11.13 -4.98 -18.18
C GLU A 12 11.16 -3.64 -17.45
N ASN A 13 10.59 -2.61 -18.08
CA ASN A 13 10.43 -1.31 -17.44
C ASN A 13 9.33 -1.37 -16.36
N ASP A 14 9.32 -0.38 -15.47
CA ASP A 14 8.44 -0.41 -14.30
C ASP A 14 6.94 -0.47 -14.66
N TYR A 15 6.52 0.10 -15.79
CA TYR A 15 5.12 0.05 -16.23
C TYR A 15 4.72 -1.38 -16.60
N GLU A 16 5.45 -2.04 -17.51
CA GLU A 16 5.12 -3.43 -17.87
C GLU A 16 5.34 -4.39 -16.71
N ARG A 17 6.31 -4.10 -15.83
CA ARG A 17 6.54 -4.91 -14.63
C ARG A 17 5.32 -4.95 -13.72
N VAL A 18 4.60 -3.84 -13.55
CA VAL A 18 3.36 -3.80 -12.75
C VAL A 18 2.30 -4.71 -13.34
N ASP A 19 2.05 -4.58 -14.63
CA ASP A 19 1.00 -5.34 -15.32
C ASP A 19 1.32 -6.84 -15.28
N LEU A 20 2.56 -7.21 -15.63
CA LEU A 20 3.02 -8.60 -15.58
C LEU A 20 2.94 -9.19 -14.17
N LEU A 21 3.35 -8.47 -13.13
CA LEU A 21 3.26 -8.96 -11.75
C LEU A 21 1.81 -9.18 -11.32
N THR A 22 0.90 -8.29 -11.71
CA THR A 22 -0.53 -8.38 -11.38
C THR A 22 -1.19 -9.55 -12.10
N ASP A 23 -0.87 -9.74 -13.38
CA ASP A 23 -1.42 -10.82 -14.21
C ASP A 23 -0.89 -12.20 -13.78
N LEU A 24 0.38 -12.28 -13.37
CA LEU A 24 1.00 -13.54 -12.93
C LEU A 24 0.57 -13.94 -11.51
N ALA A 25 0.20 -12.98 -10.66
CA ALA A 25 -0.14 -13.21 -9.25
C ALA A 25 -1.08 -14.41 -8.99
N PRO A 26 -2.25 -14.55 -9.66
CA PRO A 26 -3.15 -15.70 -9.46
C PRO A 26 -2.59 -17.04 -9.92
N HIS A 27 -1.54 -17.03 -10.73
CA HIS A 27 -0.93 -18.23 -11.33
C HIS A 27 0.40 -18.61 -10.71
N LEU A 28 0.92 -17.80 -9.78
CA LEU A 28 2.20 -18.03 -9.13
C LEU A 28 2.05 -19.03 -7.97
N PRO A 29 2.79 -20.16 -8.00
CA PRO A 29 2.91 -21.03 -6.85
C PRO A 29 3.51 -20.28 -5.65
N PRO A 30 3.12 -20.62 -4.40
CA PRO A 30 3.56 -19.90 -3.20
C PRO A 30 5.06 -19.73 -3.04
N VAL A 31 5.85 -20.70 -3.54
CA VAL A 31 7.33 -20.65 -3.50
C VAL A 31 7.93 -19.49 -4.33
N PHE A 32 7.20 -18.97 -5.31
CA PHE A 32 7.65 -17.88 -6.19
C PHE A 32 7.11 -16.51 -5.79
N LEU A 33 6.18 -16.43 -4.83
CA LEU A 33 5.60 -15.16 -4.38
C LEU A 33 6.61 -14.25 -3.68
N GLY A 34 7.61 -14.82 -3.01
CA GLY A 34 8.74 -14.04 -2.47
C GLY A 34 9.56 -13.36 -3.57
N GLN A 35 9.81 -14.06 -4.69
CA GLN A 35 10.54 -13.49 -5.83
C GLN A 35 9.70 -12.42 -6.57
N ALA A 36 8.39 -12.64 -6.69
CA ALA A 36 7.46 -11.64 -7.23
C ALA A 36 7.41 -10.38 -6.35
N LEU A 37 7.40 -10.54 -5.02
CA LEU A 37 7.50 -9.44 -4.06
C LEU A 37 8.81 -8.66 -4.24
N ASP A 38 9.95 -9.34 -4.42
CA ASP A 38 11.21 -8.67 -4.70
C ASP A 38 11.20 -7.89 -6.02
N CYS A 39 10.54 -8.41 -7.06
CA CYS A 39 10.37 -7.70 -8.32
C CYS A 39 9.49 -6.45 -8.16
N ALA A 40 8.40 -6.55 -7.38
CA ALA A 40 7.56 -5.40 -7.04
C ALA A 40 8.35 -4.34 -6.26
N LYS A 41 9.14 -4.76 -5.26
CA LYS A 41 9.99 -3.87 -4.45
C LYS A 41 11.05 -3.12 -5.28
N ALA A 42 11.53 -3.75 -6.36
CA ALA A 42 12.53 -3.17 -7.25
C ALA A 42 11.98 -2.10 -8.22
N ILE A 43 10.66 -1.92 -8.29
CA ILE A 43 10.03 -0.84 -9.04
C ILE A 43 10.44 0.51 -8.42
N GLN A 44 10.96 1.40 -9.27
CA GLN A 44 11.51 2.69 -8.84
C GLN A 44 10.40 3.70 -8.59
N HIS A 45 9.39 3.75 -9.47
CA HIS A 45 8.30 4.70 -9.32
C HIS A 45 7.39 4.32 -8.14
N PRO A 46 7.25 5.14 -7.09
CA PRO A 46 6.55 4.75 -5.85
C PRO A 46 5.09 4.34 -6.07
N SER A 47 4.35 5.05 -6.91
CA SER A 47 2.95 4.71 -7.23
C SER A 47 2.81 3.40 -8.00
N TRP A 48 3.78 3.07 -8.86
CA TRP A 48 3.79 1.81 -9.59
C TRP A 48 4.19 0.65 -8.69
N ARG A 49 5.19 0.85 -7.82
CA ARG A 49 5.56 -0.11 -6.77
C ARG A 49 4.37 -0.43 -5.89
N ALA A 50 3.66 0.60 -5.43
CA ALA A 50 2.41 0.43 -4.70
C ALA A 50 1.39 -0.36 -5.53
N ASN A 51 1.19 -0.03 -6.80
CA ASN A 51 0.22 -0.78 -7.60
C ASN A 51 0.56 -2.28 -7.69
N ALA A 52 1.82 -2.62 -7.98
CA ALA A 52 2.27 -4.01 -8.05
C ALA A 52 2.13 -4.75 -6.71
N LEU A 53 2.52 -4.12 -5.60
CA LEU A 53 2.45 -4.75 -4.27
C LEU A 53 1.02 -5.10 -3.86
N TRP A 54 0.05 -4.27 -4.23
CA TRP A 54 -1.37 -4.57 -4.00
C TRP A 54 -1.95 -5.58 -4.98
N GLY A 55 -1.45 -5.62 -6.22
CA GLY A 55 -1.79 -6.70 -7.14
C GLY A 55 -1.38 -8.07 -6.59
N LEU A 56 -0.26 -8.11 -5.85
CA LEU A 56 0.23 -9.33 -5.21
C LEU A 56 -0.48 -9.66 -3.88
N GLU A 57 -0.93 -8.66 -3.12
CA GLU A 57 -1.46 -8.81 -1.74
C GLU A 57 -2.48 -9.95 -1.56
N PRO A 58 -3.51 -10.13 -2.42
CA PRO A 58 -4.50 -11.20 -2.26
C PRO A 58 -3.92 -12.62 -2.34
N TYR A 59 -2.73 -12.76 -2.92
CA TYR A 59 -2.07 -14.04 -3.17
C TYR A 59 -0.91 -14.28 -2.20
N LEU A 60 -0.41 -13.24 -1.51
CA LEU A 60 0.72 -13.36 -0.60
C LEU A 60 0.37 -14.20 0.64
N PRO A 61 1.26 -15.11 1.06
CA PRO A 61 1.10 -15.82 2.32
C PRO A 61 1.21 -14.84 3.50
N GLU A 62 0.53 -15.14 4.61
CA GLU A 62 0.48 -14.26 5.80
C GLU A 62 1.86 -13.84 6.31
N VAL A 63 2.88 -14.68 6.14
CA VAL A 63 4.27 -14.38 6.53
C VAL A 63 4.91 -13.25 5.71
N LEU A 64 4.45 -13.01 4.48
CA LEU A 64 4.98 -11.98 3.58
C LEU A 64 4.13 -10.69 3.56
N LEU A 65 2.90 -10.73 4.09
CA LEU A 65 2.01 -9.57 4.14
C LEU A 65 2.64 -8.37 4.88
N PRO A 66 3.26 -8.54 6.07
CA PRO A 66 3.88 -7.40 6.76
C PRO A 66 5.01 -6.75 5.96
N GLU A 67 5.79 -7.55 5.23
CA GLU A 67 6.88 -7.06 4.40
C GLU A 67 6.33 -6.27 3.20
N ALA A 68 5.31 -6.81 2.51
CA ALA A 68 4.67 -6.13 1.39
C ALA A 68 4.06 -4.80 1.81
N LEU A 69 3.34 -4.76 2.94
CA LEU A 69 2.74 -3.55 3.50
C LEU A 69 3.77 -2.49 3.89
N ASN A 70 4.95 -2.88 4.37
CA ASN A 70 6.03 -1.92 4.62
C ASN A 70 6.61 -1.37 3.30
N ALA A 71 6.77 -2.25 2.30
CA ALA A 71 7.31 -1.90 0.98
C ALA A 71 6.42 -0.95 0.16
N VAL A 72 5.12 -0.92 0.45
CA VAL A 72 4.17 0.08 -0.05
C VAL A 72 4.68 1.51 0.21
N GLY A 73 5.43 1.69 1.29
CA GLY A 73 5.94 3.00 1.70
C GLY A 73 4.91 3.83 2.43
N LEU A 74 3.80 3.26 2.91
CA LEU A 74 2.85 3.97 3.75
C LEU A 74 3.57 4.47 5.00
N ASP A 75 4.37 3.64 5.66
CA ASP A 75 5.17 4.06 6.82
C ASP A 75 6.18 5.16 6.48
N ASN A 76 6.72 5.19 5.25
CA ASN A 76 7.63 6.25 4.81
C ASN A 76 6.89 7.56 4.49
N LEU A 77 5.69 7.47 3.89
CA LEU A 77 4.80 8.62 3.69
C LEU A 77 4.31 9.18 5.03
N LEU A 78 3.97 8.29 5.97
CA LEU A 78 3.56 8.63 7.33
C LEU A 78 4.70 9.31 8.12
N LYS A 79 5.97 8.93 7.90
CA LYS A 79 7.13 9.65 8.46
C LYS A 79 7.34 11.04 7.83
N LYS A 80 6.85 11.26 6.62
CA LYS A 80 6.88 12.53 5.90
C LYS A 80 5.61 13.37 6.11
N LEU A 81 4.78 13.09 7.13
CA LEU A 81 3.57 13.87 7.47
C LEU A 81 3.91 15.26 8.02
N ASN A 82 4.63 16.03 7.23
CA ASN A 82 4.53 17.46 7.23
C ASN A 82 3.74 17.81 5.96
N PRO A 83 2.44 18.14 6.05
CA PRO A 83 1.56 18.54 4.96
C PRO A 83 2.13 19.66 4.09
N SER A 84 2.93 20.55 4.67
CA SER A 84 3.66 21.58 3.89
C SER A 84 4.77 21.01 2.98
N LEU A 85 5.16 19.74 3.17
CA LEU A 85 6.14 19.00 2.37
C LEU A 85 5.51 17.93 1.46
N LEU A 86 4.20 17.68 1.55
CA LEU A 86 3.51 16.75 0.66
C LEU A 86 3.17 17.46 -0.66
N ASP A 87 3.81 17.03 -1.75
CA ASP A 87 3.39 17.45 -3.08
C ASP A 87 2.14 16.67 -3.55
N PHE A 88 1.61 17.04 -4.72
CA PHE A 88 0.43 16.37 -5.27
C PHE A 88 0.64 14.87 -5.52
N SER A 89 1.86 14.46 -5.87
CA SER A 89 2.20 13.06 -6.13
C SER A 89 2.22 12.25 -4.84
N ASP A 90 2.84 12.77 -3.78
CA ASP A 90 2.84 12.17 -2.45
C ASP A 90 1.41 12.07 -1.90
N TRP A 91 0.59 13.10 -2.12
CA TRP A 91 -0.84 13.10 -1.76
C TRP A 91 -1.64 12.03 -2.50
N GLN A 92 -1.49 11.95 -3.82
CA GLN A 92 -2.16 10.95 -4.64
C GLN A 92 -1.74 9.54 -4.23
N GLN A 93 -0.46 9.35 -3.91
CA GLN A 93 0.06 8.07 -3.43
C GLN A 93 -0.53 7.71 -2.07
N LEU A 94 -0.51 8.62 -1.09
CA LEU A 94 -1.08 8.39 0.23
C LEU A 94 -2.55 7.97 0.16
N LEU A 95 -3.37 8.70 -0.61
CA LEU A 95 -4.79 8.38 -0.77
C LEU A 95 -5.02 7.02 -1.44
N ASN A 96 -4.25 6.70 -2.48
CA ASN A 96 -4.30 5.39 -3.13
C ASN A 96 -3.92 4.26 -2.17
N CYS A 97 -2.90 4.47 -1.34
CA CYS A 97 -2.48 3.50 -0.33
C CYS A 97 -3.61 3.26 0.68
N LEU A 98 -4.15 4.33 1.26
CA LEU A 98 -5.19 4.25 2.30
C LEU A 98 -6.49 3.63 1.77
N ALA A 99 -6.89 3.95 0.54
CA ALA A 99 -8.11 3.44 -0.08
C ALA A 99 -8.10 1.92 -0.28
N ARG A 100 -6.92 1.31 -0.35
CA ARG A 100 -6.74 -0.12 -0.57
C ARG A 100 -6.46 -0.91 0.72
N LEU A 101 -6.42 -0.26 1.89
CA LEU A 101 -6.23 -0.97 3.16
C LEU A 101 -7.52 -1.69 3.57
N THR A 102 -7.38 -2.90 4.11
CA THR A 102 -8.48 -3.55 4.82
C THR A 102 -8.86 -2.73 6.06
N ARG A 103 -10.09 -2.89 6.56
CA ARG A 103 -10.57 -2.16 7.74
C ARG A 103 -9.64 -2.31 8.96
N PRO A 104 -9.13 -3.51 9.34
CA PRO A 104 -8.19 -3.64 10.45
C PRO A 104 -6.86 -2.92 10.20
N GLN A 105 -6.31 -3.02 8.98
CA GLN A 105 -5.07 -2.33 8.62
C GLN A 105 -5.24 -0.81 8.68
N PHE A 106 -6.32 -0.27 8.11
CA PHE A 106 -6.62 1.16 8.16
C PHE A 106 -6.70 1.67 9.61
N LEU A 107 -7.40 0.95 10.49
CA LEU A 107 -7.53 1.32 11.90
C LEU A 107 -6.17 1.32 12.63
N ASN A 108 -5.25 0.42 12.28
CA ASN A 108 -3.89 0.40 12.84
C ASN A 108 -3.04 1.60 12.40
N HIS A 109 -3.29 2.13 11.20
CA HIS A 109 -2.58 3.31 10.68
C HIS A 109 -3.24 4.65 11.06
N LEU A 110 -4.49 4.65 11.51
CA LEU A 110 -5.24 5.86 11.85
C LEU A 110 -4.53 6.77 12.88
N PRO A 111 -3.92 6.27 13.97
CA PRO A 111 -3.19 7.13 14.91
C PRO A 111 -2.01 7.87 14.27
N GLN A 112 -1.36 7.25 13.29
CA GLN A 112 -0.22 7.84 12.58
C GLN A 112 -0.68 8.97 11.65
N LEU A 113 -1.93 8.97 11.20
CA LEU A 113 -2.54 10.05 10.41
C LEU A 113 -2.98 11.25 11.27
N ALA A 114 -3.00 11.13 12.60
CA ALA A 114 -3.51 12.19 13.47
C ALA A 114 -2.83 13.57 13.27
N PRO A 115 -1.49 13.68 13.13
CA PRO A 115 -0.84 14.96 12.86
C PRO A 115 -1.33 15.63 11.59
N LEU A 116 -1.51 14.85 10.51
CA LEU A 116 -2.02 15.33 9.22
C LEU A 116 -3.46 15.83 9.32
N ILE A 117 -4.32 15.08 10.00
CA ILE A 117 -5.73 15.46 10.19
C ILE A 117 -5.82 16.76 11.01
N ILE A 118 -5.00 16.89 12.06
CA ILE A 118 -4.94 18.10 12.88
C ILE A 118 -4.45 19.30 12.08
N GLU A 119 -3.47 19.14 11.20
CA GLU A 119 -2.96 20.26 10.41
C GLU A 119 -3.95 20.71 9.34
N LEU A 120 -4.71 19.78 8.73
CA LEU A 120 -5.71 20.11 7.72
C LEU A 120 -6.98 20.76 8.28
N GLY A 121 -7.43 20.35 9.47
CA GLY A 121 -8.75 20.75 9.99
C GLY A 121 -8.81 20.97 11.51
N GLY A 122 -7.66 21.01 12.18
CA GLY A 122 -7.56 21.16 13.62
C GLY A 122 -7.93 19.89 14.41
N VAL A 123 -7.91 20.02 15.74
CA VAL A 123 -8.27 18.94 16.66
C VAL A 123 -9.71 18.47 16.46
N GLU A 124 -10.59 19.36 16.00
CA GLU A 124 -12.00 19.01 15.76
C GLU A 124 -12.16 18.06 14.57
N ALA A 125 -11.40 18.24 13.48
CA ALA A 125 -11.40 17.29 12.38
C ALA A 125 -10.96 15.88 12.81
N LEU A 126 -9.98 15.78 13.73
CA LEU A 126 -9.57 14.50 14.30
C LEU A 126 -10.69 13.88 15.15
N ARG A 127 -11.38 14.68 15.96
CA ARG A 127 -12.52 14.23 16.75
C ARG A 127 -13.63 13.69 15.85
N GLU A 128 -14.02 14.46 14.84
CA GLU A 128 -15.07 14.07 13.88
C GLU A 128 -14.70 12.79 13.15
N THR A 129 -13.43 12.62 12.74
CA THR A 129 -12.93 11.39 12.12
C THR A 129 -13.12 10.18 13.03
N VAL A 130 -12.74 10.28 14.32
CA VAL A 130 -12.90 9.20 15.29
C VAL A 130 -14.38 8.88 15.54
N VAL A 131 -15.23 9.91 15.65
CA VAL A 131 -16.68 9.74 15.82
C VAL A 131 -17.29 9.01 14.62
N ALA A 132 -16.94 9.42 13.39
CA ALA A 132 -17.41 8.78 12.17
C ALA A 132 -17.02 7.28 12.12
N VAL A 133 -15.79 6.95 12.51
CA VAL A 133 -15.32 5.56 12.59
C VAL A 133 -16.13 4.73 13.59
N GLU A 134 -16.41 5.29 14.79
CA GLU A 134 -17.22 4.64 15.81
C GLU A 134 -18.69 4.49 15.40
N ASP A 135 -19.27 5.47 14.72
CA ASP A 135 -20.64 5.40 14.23
C ASP A 135 -20.78 4.33 13.13
N VAL A 136 -19.85 4.26 12.18
CA VAL A 136 -19.80 3.17 11.19
C VAL A 136 -19.64 1.82 11.87
N ARG A 137 -18.87 1.73 12.96
CA ARG A 137 -18.77 0.49 13.75
C ARG A 137 -20.11 0.09 14.39
N ARG A 138 -20.92 1.05 14.85
CA ARG A 138 -22.23 0.79 15.47
C ARG A 138 -23.27 0.29 14.49
N TRP A 139 -23.18 0.67 13.21
CA TRP A 139 -24.14 0.27 12.16
C TRP A 139 -24.05 -1.21 11.77
N TRP A 140 -22.94 -1.87 12.12
CA TRP A 140 -22.68 -3.28 11.77
C TRP A 140 -22.82 -4.20 12.99
N LYS A 141 -23.78 -3.90 13.87
CA LYS A 141 -24.20 -4.76 14.99
C LYS A 141 -25.30 -5.73 14.58
#